data_AF-A0A450Z9Y9-F1
#
_entry.id   AF-A0A450Z9Y9-F1
#
_cell.length_a   1.000
_cell.length_b   1.000
_cell.length_c   1.000
_cell.angle_alpha   90.00
_cell.angle_beta   90.00
_cell.angle_gamma   90.00
#
_symmetry.space_group_name_H-M   'P 1'
#
loop_
_entity.id
_entity.type
_entity.pdbx_description
1 polymer ?
#
loop_
_entity_poly.entity_id
_entity_poly.type
_entity_poly.pdbx_seq_one_letter_code
_entity_poly.pdbx_strand_id
1 'polypeptide(L)' 'TQRFEFIPMWGFKVFFCYAPRRVNCPDCGIHVERMPWVKGKHRLTESYAWFLAMLDQ' A
#
# COMPACT_ATOMS: atom_id res chain seq x y z
N THR A 1 -9.45 2.19 9.59
CA THR A 1 -8.20 2.69 8.96
C THR A 1 -7.15 1.62 8.99
N GLN A 2 -6.55 1.30 7.85
CA GLN A 2 -5.44 0.34 7.73
C GLN A 2 -4.11 1.08 7.72
N ARG A 3 -3.05 0.42 8.20
CA ARG A 3 -1.68 0.93 8.17
C ARG A 3 -0.88 0.15 7.14
N PHE A 4 -0.23 0.86 6.24
CA PHE A 4 0.66 0.33 5.20
C PHE A 4 2.09 0.78 5.49
N GLU A 5 3.02 -0.16 5.60
CA GLU A 5 4.42 0.13 5.91
C GLU A 5 5.13 0.76 4.72
N PHE A 6 5.80 1.88 4.98
CA PHE A 6 6.66 2.57 4.05
C PHE A 6 8.13 2.36 4.43
N ILE A 7 9.03 2.73 3.52
CA ILE A 7 10.47 2.66 3.74
C ILE A 7 10.81 3.41 5.06
N PRO A 8 11.54 2.78 6.00
CA PRO A 8 11.95 3.45 7.22
C PRO A 8 12.73 4.72 6.91
N MET A 9 12.38 5.82 7.58
CA MET A 9 13.08 7.09 7.45
C MET A 9 13.86 7.36 8.73
N TRP A 10 15.19 7.47 8.60
CA TRP A 10 16.11 7.75 9.71
C TRP A 10 15.99 6.74 10.88
N GLY A 11 15.72 5.48 10.56
CA GLY A 11 15.54 4.42 11.57
C GLY A 11 14.15 4.37 12.21
N PHE A 12 13.23 5.27 11.85
CA PHE A 12 11.85 5.26 12.34
C PHE A 12 10.91 4.55 11.37
N LYS A 13 9.95 3.78 11.93
CA LYS A 13 8.89 3.15 11.14
C LYS A 13 7.91 4.21 10.63
N VAL A 14 7.66 4.20 9.33
CA VAL A 14 6.73 5.12 8.66
C VAL A 14 5.55 4.33 8.12
N PHE A 15 4.34 4.86 8.29
CA PHE A 15 3.12 4.22 7.82
C PHE A 15 2.22 5.20 7.06
N PHE A 16 1.63 4.72 5.97
CA PHE A 16 0.46 5.37 5.38
C PHE A 16 -0.80 4.83 6.06
N CYS A 17 -1.54 5.72 6.72
CA CYS A 17 -2.82 5.40 7.36
C CYS A 17 -3.96 5.73 6.42
N TYR A 18 -4.61 4.73 5.86
CA TYR A 18 -5.67 4.92 4.87
C TYR A 18 -6.81 3.93 5.04
N ALA A 19 -8.04 4.35 4.77
CA ALA A 19 -9.23 3.51 4.80
C ALA A 19 -9.77 3.37 3.37
N PRO A 20 -9.51 2.24 2.67
CA PRO A 20 -9.95 2.08 1.30
C PRO A 20 -11.47 2.17 1.19
N ARG A 21 -11.97 2.96 0.25
CA ARG A 21 -13.43 3.05 -0.02
C ARG A 21 -13.85 2.06 -1.10
N ARG A 22 -15.11 1.64 -1.02
CA ARG A 22 -15.76 0.95 -2.13
C ARG A 22 -16.27 1.98 -3.12
N VAL A 23 -15.83 1.90 -4.37
CA VAL A 23 -16.28 2.73 -5.48
C VAL A 23 -17.27 1.95 -6.33
N ASN A 24 -18.29 2.63 -6.84
CA ASN A 24 -19.23 2.07 -7.79
C ASN A 24 -18.84 2.57 -9.19
N CYS A 25 -18.06 1.77 -9.91
CA CYS A 25 -17.66 2.13 -11.27
C CYS A 25 -18.76 1.80 -12.26
N PRO A 26 -19.10 2.71 -13.20
CA PRO A 26 -20.14 2.46 -14.20
C PRO A 26 -19.83 1.27 -15.10
N ASP A 27 -18.56 1.01 -15.41
CA ASP A 27 -18.15 -0.08 -16.32
C ASP A 27 -17.86 -1.40 -15.60
N CYS A 28 -17.35 -1.33 -14.36
CA CYS A 28 -16.81 -2.49 -13.64
C CYS A 28 -17.67 -2.94 -12.43
N GLY A 29 -18.66 -2.14 -12.02
CA GLY A 29 -19.41 -2.35 -10.79
C GLY A 29 -18.65 -1.98 -9.50
N ILE A 30 -19.08 -2.53 -8.36
CA ILE A 30 -18.55 -2.20 -7.03
C ILE A 30 -17.21 -2.88 -6.80
N HIS A 31 -16.16 -2.08 -6.56
CA HIS A 31 -14.84 -2.57 -6.18
C HIS A 31 -14.18 -1.67 -5.15
N VAL A 32 -13.09 -2.14 -4.54
CA VAL A 32 -12.27 -1.30 -3.66
C VAL A 32 -11.44 -0.37 -4.53
N GLU A 33 -11.38 0.91 -4.17
CA GLU A 33 -10.59 1.87 -4.94
C GLU A 33 -9.12 1.44 -5.06
N ARG A 34 -8.51 1.80 -6.19
CA ARG A 34 -7.10 1.55 -6.43
C ARG A 34 -6.26 2.49 -5.57
N MET A 35 -5.43 1.93 -4.70
CA MET A 35 -4.37 2.66 -4.00
C MET A 35 -3.07 2.54 -4.81
N PRO A 36 -2.53 3.63 -5.40
CA PRO A 36 -1.40 3.53 -6.32
C PRO A 36 -0.08 3.07 -5.66
N TRP A 37 0.01 3.08 -4.32
CA TRP A 37 1.18 2.64 -3.56
C TRP A 37 1.05 1.23 -2.97
N VAL A 38 -0.07 0.52 -3.16
CA VAL A 38 -0.28 -0.84 -2.63
C VAL A 38 -0.68 -1.78 -3.76
N LYS A 39 -0.10 -2.97 -3.76
CA LYS A 39 -0.52 -4.06 -4.65
C LYS A 39 -1.21 -5.16 -3.84
N GLY A 40 -2.36 -5.63 -4.32
CA GLY A 40 -3.09 -6.75 -3.72
C GLY A 40 -3.54 -6.50 -2.27
N LYS A 41 -3.43 -7.54 -1.43
CA LYS A 41 -3.82 -7.50 -0.01
C LYS A 41 -2.64 -7.25 0.94
N HIS A 42 -1.47 -6.88 0.41
CA HIS A 42 -0.28 -6.66 1.22
C HIS A 42 -0.42 -5.40 2.09
N ARG A 43 0.26 -5.42 3.23
CA ARG A 43 0.37 -4.27 4.13
C ARG A 43 1.66 -3.47 3.91
N LEU A 44 2.41 -3.78 2.86
CA LEU A 44 3.58 -3.04 2.45
C LEU A 44 3.20 -2.09 1.32
N THR A 45 3.84 -0.93 1.30
CA THR A 45 3.90 -0.13 0.08
C THR A 45 4.73 -0.85 -0.96
N GLU A 46 4.40 -0.66 -2.24
CA GLU A 46 5.15 -1.27 -3.34
C GLU A 46 6.64 -0.87 -3.27
N SER A 47 6.91 0.40 -3.00
CA SER A 47 8.27 0.92 -2.76
C SER A 47 9.01 0.19 -1.64
N TYR A 48 8.32 -0.16 -0.54
CA TYR A 48 8.95 -0.87 0.56
C TYR A 48 9.20 -2.34 0.21
N ALA A 49 8.31 -2.98 -0.55
CA ALA A 49 8.55 -4.33 -1.07
C ALA A 49 9.79 -4.37 -1.98
N TRP A 50 9.96 -3.39 -2.86
CA TRP A 50 11.18 -3.24 -3.68
C TRP A 50 12.43 -3.03 -2.84
N PHE A 51 12.37 -2.12 -1.86
CA PHE A 51 13.49 -1.86 -0.94
C PHE A 51 13.95 -3.13 -0.20
N LEU A 52 13.01 -3.94 0.30
CA LEU A 52 13.32 -5.20 0.96
C LEU A 52 13.94 -6.22 -0.01
N ALA A 53 13.43 -6.30 -1.24
CA ALA A 53 13.99 -7.19 -2.26
C ALA A 53 15.42 -6.83 -2.67
N MET A 54 15.80 -5.55 -2.58
CA MET A 54 17.16 -5.08 -2.86
C MET A 54 18.12 -5.28 -1.68
N LEU A 55 17.61 -5.41 -0.45
CA LEU A 55 18.43 -5.67 0.75
C LEU A 55 18.78 -7.15 0.94
N ASP A 56 18.10 -8.05 0.25
CA ASP A 56 18.30 -9.51 0.33
C ASP A 56 19.30 -10.04 -0.72
N GLN A 57 20.06 -9.15 -1.37
CA GLN A 57 21.22 -9.46 -2.21
C GLN A 57 22.53 -9.08 -1.51
#